data_AF-A0A7X3R8H8-F1
#
_entry.id   AF-A0A7X3R8H8-F1
#
_cell.length_a   1.000
_cell.length_b   1.000
_cell.length_c   1.000
_cell.angle_alpha   90.00
_cell.angle_beta   90.00
_cell.angle_gamma   90.00
#
_symmetry.space_group_name_H-M   'P 1'
#
loop_
_entity.id
_entity.type
_entity.pdbx_description
1 polymer ?
#
loop_
_entity_poly.entity_id
_entity_poly.type
_entity_poly.pdbx_seq_one_letter_code
_entity_poly.pdbx_strand_id
1 'polypeptide(L)' 'MILAFLASTEDGLTRREIQARLGPSVSERQVRRALEELQNHGLVVSPGRGKSGRWKRA' A
#
# COMPACT_ATOMS: atom_id res chain seq x y z
N MET A 1 -6.54 -4.05 7.23
CA MET A 1 -6.65 -2.58 7.26
C MET A 1 -6.10 -1.88 6.01
N ILE A 2 -4.96 -2.28 5.42
CA ILE A 2 -4.42 -1.64 4.20
C ILE A 2 -5.43 -1.61 3.04
N LEU A 3 -6.14 -2.71 2.78
CA LEU A 3 -7.15 -2.79 1.71
C LEU A 3 -8.31 -1.80 1.89
N ALA A 4 -8.68 -1.46 3.13
CA ALA A 4 -9.73 -0.48 3.39
C ALA A 4 -9.26 0.93 3.03
N PHE A 5 -8.01 1.28 3.34
CA PHE A 5 -7.43 2.56 2.94
C PHE A 5 -7.26 2.69 1.44
N LEU A 6 -6.87 1.61 0.76
CA LEU A 6 -6.74 1.60 -0.70
C LEU A 6 -8.10 1.66 -1.39
N ALA A 7 -9.14 1.02 -0.82
CA ALA A 7 -10.50 1.11 -1.34
C ALA A 7 -11.13 2.49 -1.15
N SER A 8 -10.66 3.27 -0.18
CA SER A 8 -11.17 4.61 0.08
C SER A 8 -10.50 5.71 -0.77
N THR A 9 -9.64 5.34 -1.72
CA THR A 9 -8.85 6.29 -2.52
C THR A 9 -8.80 5.89 -3.99
N GLU A 10 -9.36 6.72 -4.85
CA GLU A 10 -9.42 6.48 -6.31
C GLU A 10 -8.02 6.49 -6.95
N ASP A 11 -7.15 7.38 -6.47
CA ASP A 11 -5.78 7.52 -6.97
C ASP A 11 -4.76 6.55 -6.36
N GLY A 12 -5.19 5.73 -5.38
CA GLY A 12 -4.31 4.88 -4.60
C GLY A 12 -3.43 5.66 -3.60
N LEU A 13 -2.54 4.94 -2.92
CA LEU A 13 -1.67 5.48 -1.88
C LEU A 13 -0.23 5.04 -2.07
N THR A 14 0.71 5.93 -1.81
CA THR A 14 2.12 5.60 -1.65
C THR A 14 2.36 4.85 -0.34
N ARG A 15 3.49 4.13 -0.25
CA ARG A 15 3.86 3.42 1.00
C ARG A 15 3.95 4.35 2.21
N ARG A 16 4.40 5.59 2.02
CA ARG A 16 4.48 6.60 3.08
C ARG A 16 3.11 7.02 3.59
N GLU A 17 2.15 7.22 2.69
CA GLU A 17 0.78 7.57 3.07
C GLU A 17 0.08 6.40 3.79
N ILE A 18 0.32 5.17 3.32
CA ILE A 18 -0.20 3.96 3.99
C ILE A 18 0.41 3.84 5.40
N GLN A 19 1.72 4.06 5.53
CA GLN A 19 2.39 4.07 6.84
C GLN A 19 1.82 5.15 7.76
N ALA A 20 1.64 6.37 7.25
CA ALA A 20 1.08 7.47 8.03
C ALA A 20 -0.33 7.15 8.56
N ARG A 21 -1.15 6.43 7.78
CA ARG A 21 -2.48 5.97 8.21
C ARG A 21 -2.45 4.80 9.20
N LEU A 22 -1.45 3.92 9.12
CA LEU A 22 -1.27 2.80 10.05
C LEU A 22 -0.64 3.23 11.38
N GLY A 23 0.05 4.37 11.38
CA GLY A 23 0.67 4.96 12.57
C GLY A 23 2.16 4.63 12.72
N PRO A 24 2.84 5.30 13.68
CA PRO A 24 4.29 5.24 13.85
C PRO A 24 4.81 3.88 14.35
N SER A 25 3.92 3.02 14.86
CA SER A 25 4.25 1.65 15.26
C SER A 25 4.53 0.72 14.07
N VAL A 26 4.16 1.13 12.84
CA VAL A 26 4.40 0.36 11.62
C VAL A 26 5.55 0.98 10.83
N SER A 27 6.57 0.18 10.56
CA SER A 27 7.72 0.56 9.73
C SER A 27 7.40 0.50 8.23
N GLU A 28 8.08 1.31 7.42
CA GLU A 28 7.97 1.25 5.95
C GLU A 28 8.29 -0.16 5.41
N ARG A 29 9.20 -0.89 6.07
CA ARG A 29 9.50 -2.30 5.72
C ARG A 29 8.31 -3.23 5.91
N GLN A 30 7.56 -3.08 7.00
CA GLN A 30 6.35 -3.87 7.24
C GLN A 30 5.26 -3.53 6.22
N VAL A 31 5.07 -2.24 5.91
CA VAL A 31 4.13 -1.81 4.86
C VAL A 31 4.50 -2.41 3.50
N ARG A 32 5.79 -2.38 3.14
CA ARG A 32 6.28 -2.98 1.90
C ARG A 32 5.98 -4.49 1.83
N ARG A 33 6.33 -5.25 2.88
CA ARG A 33 6.07 -6.70 2.92
C ARG A 33 4.58 -7.02 2.78
N ALA A 34 3.73 -6.30 3.52
CA ALA A 34 2.28 -6.50 3.43
C ALA A 34 1.73 -6.18 2.03
N LEU A 35 2.25 -5.14 1.37
CA LEU A 35 1.85 -4.81 -0.01
C LEU A 35 2.34 -5.85 -1.03
N GLU A 36 3.55 -6.38 -0.87
CA GLU A 36 4.08 -7.47 -1.69
C GLU A 36 3.24 -8.75 -1.53
N GLU A 37 2.86 -9.11 -0.29
CA GLU A 37 1.96 -10.23 -0.02
C GLU A 37 0.59 -10.03 -0.67
N LEU A 38 -0.04 -8.86 -0.48
CA LEU A 38 -1.32 -8.54 -1.09
C LEU A 38 -1.26 -8.56 -2.62
N GLN A 39 -0.13 -8.16 -3.21
CA GLN A 39 0.08 -8.22 -4.66
C GLN A 39 0.18 -9.66 -5.16
N ASN A 40 0.90 -10.52 -4.43
CA ASN A 40 0.99 -11.94 -4.75
C ASN A 40 -0.38 -12.63 -4.69
N HIS A 41 -1.28 -12.14 -3.84
CA HIS A 41 -2.68 -12.59 -3.79
C HIS A 41 -3.60 -11.92 -4.82
N GLY A 42 -3.08 -11.02 -5.66
CA GLY A 42 -3.87 -10.31 -6.66
C GLY A 42 -4.87 -9.30 -6.10
N LEU A 43 -4.67 -8.83 -4.86
CA LEU A 43 -5.59 -7.90 -4.17
C LEU A 43 -5.23 -6.43 -4.37
N VAL A 44 -3.98 -6.16 -4.76
CA VAL A 44 -3.48 -4.80 -5.02
C VAL A 44 -2.58 -4.77 -6.24
N VAL A 45 -2.51 -3.61 -6.89
CA VAL A 45 -1.64 -3.34 -8.03
C VAL A 45 -0.78 -2.10 -7.75
N SER A 46 0.47 -2.11 -8.21
CA SER A 46 1.34 -0.93 -8.22
C SER A 46 1.66 -0.57 -9.68
N PRO A 47 1.13 0.54 -10.22
CA PRO A 47 1.35 0.97 -11.59
C PRO A 47 2.77 1.54 -11.83
N GLY A 48 3.59 1.70 -10.78
CA GLY A 48 4.96 2.20 -10.89
C GLY A 48 5.99 1.34 -10.14
N ARG A 49 7.15 1.12 -10.76
CA ARG A 49 8.34 0.60 -10.07
C ARG A 49 9.02 1.73 -9.28
N GLY A 50 9.12 1.61 -7.96
CA GLY A 50 9.93 2.52 -7.14
C GLY A 50 9.26 3.04 -5.86
N LYS A 51 9.95 3.93 -5.13
CA LYS A 51 9.49 4.52 -3.85
C LYS A 51 8.21 5.37 -3.99
N SER A 52 7.92 5.84 -5.21
CA SER A 52 6.78 6.71 -5.54
C SER A 52 5.60 5.96 -6.15
N GLY A 53 5.68 4.62 -6.27
CA GLY A 53 4.59 3.80 -6.81
C GLY A 53 3.34 3.93 -5.93
N ARG A 54 2.21 4.30 -6.54
CA ARG A 54 0.91 4.41 -5.89
C ARG A 54 0.19 3.08 -5.92
N TRP A 55 0.03 2.44 -4.78
CA TRP A 55 -0.67 1.18 -4.66
C TRP A 55 -2.18 1.42 -4.77
N LYS A 56 -2.87 0.59 -5.55
CA LYS A 56 -4.32 0.58 -5.70
C LYS A 56 -4.86 -0.79 -5.35
N ARG A 57 -6.13 -0.86 -4.95
CA ARG A 57 -6.84 -2.14 -4.89
C ARG A 57 -7.03 -2.67 -6.32
N ALA A 58 -6.81 -3.96 -6.53
CA ALA A 58 -7.08 -4.64 -7.79
C ALA A 58 -8.59 -4.75 -8.06
#